data_AF-A0A941SS49-F1
#
_entry.id   AF-A0A941SS49-F1
#
_cell.length_a   1.000
_cell.length_b   1.000
_cell.length_c   1.000
_cell.angle_alpha   90.00
_cell.angle_beta   90.00
_cell.angle_gamma   90.00
#
_symmetry.space_group_name_H-M   'P 1'
#
loop_
_entity.id
_entity.type
_entity.pdbx_description
1 polymer ?
#
loop_
_entity_poly.entity_id
_entity_poly.type
_entity_poly.pdbx_seq_one_letter_code
_entity_poly.pdbx_strand_id
1 'polypeptide(L)'
;MIVILAAFSLFHLITGTASLGLAVRLLTPEERAHWRSKPNLVVAELTCWLYPVIAFACGVFAWRAFSNGQPHALALLSAPFLWFVVMGIVFAIVDYAEDGILGNARTRD
;
A
#
# COMPACT_ATOMS: atom_id res chain seq x y z
N MET A 1 -5.98 5.74 -24.70
CA MET A 1 -6.53 5.65 -23.33
C MET A 1 -6.63 4.21 -22.84
N ILE A 2 -7.24 3.29 -23.59
CA ILE A 2 -7.36 1.86 -23.21
C ILE A 2 -6.03 1.19 -22.80
N VAL A 3 -4.94 1.43 -23.54
CA VAL A 3 -3.60 0.89 -23.22
C VAL A 3 -3.10 1.38 -21.87
N ILE A 4 -3.31 2.65 -21.55
CA ILE A 4 -2.93 3.25 -20.26
C ILE A 4 -3.76 2.64 -19.14
N LEU A 5 -5.08 2.50 -19.34
CA LEU A 5 -5.95 1.86 -18.35
C LEU A 5 -5.53 0.41 -18.06
N ALA A 6 -5.23 -0.35 -19.12
CA ALA A 6 -4.77 -1.73 -18.97
C ALA A 6 -3.41 -1.80 -18.25
N ALA A 7 -2.45 -0.97 -18.63
CA ALA A 7 -1.12 -0.94 -18.00
C ALA A 7 -1.20 -0.59 -16.51
N PHE A 8 -1.97 0.44 -16.14
CA PHE A 8 -2.13 0.82 -14.74
C PHE A 8 -2.95 -0.22 -13.96
N SER A 9 -3.97 -0.85 -14.57
CA SER A 9 -4.69 -1.96 -13.93
C SER A 9 -3.76 -3.13 -13.61
N LEU A 10 -2.88 -3.50 -14.55
CA LEU A 10 -1.90 -4.56 -14.33
C LEU A 10 -0.90 -4.19 -13.23
N PHE A 11 -0.41 -2.95 -13.25
CA PHE A 11 0.46 -2.44 -12.20
C PHE A 11 -0.19 -2.52 -10.82
N HIS A 12 -1.45 -2.08 -10.69
CA HIS A 12 -2.22 -2.16 -9.45
C HIS A 12 -2.50 -3.59 -9.02
N LEU A 13 -2.71 -4.51 -9.96
CA LEU A 13 -2.88 -5.93 -9.66
C LEU A 13 -1.60 -6.54 -9.07
N ILE A 14 -0.45 -6.28 -9.68
CA ILE A 14 0.86 -6.78 -9.22
C ILE A 14 1.18 -6.21 -7.84
N THR A 15 1.13 -4.89 -7.71
CA THR A 15 1.42 -4.21 -6.44
C THR A 15 0.40 -4.53 -5.36
N GLY A 16 -0.87 -4.70 -5.73
CA GLY A 16 -1.95 -5.06 -4.81
C GLY A 16 -1.73 -6.45 -4.23
N THR A 17 -1.33 -7.39 -5.08
CA THR A 17 -0.95 -8.75 -4.67
C THR A 17 0.27 -8.72 -3.74
N ALA A 18 1.30 -7.93 -4.07
CA ALA A 18 2.48 -7.79 -3.21
C ALA A 18 2.13 -7.19 -1.84
N SER A 19 1.32 -6.13 -1.82
CA SER A 19 0.83 -5.48 -0.59
C SER A 19 -0.01 -6.43 0.26
N LEU A 20 -0.89 -7.20 -0.37
CA LEU A 20 -1.69 -8.23 0.32
C LEU A 20 -0.81 -9.34 0.90
N GLY A 21 0.20 -9.79 0.15
CA GLY A 21 1.17 -10.77 0.64
C GLY A 21 1.92 -10.27 1.87
N LEU A 22 2.35 -9.01 1.87
CA LEU A 22 2.96 -8.36 3.04
C LEU A 22 1.97 -8.25 4.21
N ALA A 23 0.72 -7.84 3.94
CA ALA A 23 -0.32 -7.72 4.95
C ALA A 23 -0.58 -9.05 5.67
N VAL A 24 -0.63 -10.15 4.92
CA VAL A 24 -0.77 -11.51 5.46
C VAL A 24 0.47 -11.93 6.24
N ARG A 25 1.68 -11.64 5.72
CA ARG A 25 2.93 -11.93 6.42
C ARG A 25 3.01 -11.24 7.78
N LEU A 26 2.56 -9.99 7.89
CA LEU A 26 2.51 -9.25 9.16
C LEU A 26 1.60 -9.89 10.21
N LEU A 27 0.68 -10.78 9.82
CA LEU A 27 -0.16 -11.52 10.77
C LEU A 27 0.56 -12.70 11.42
N THR A 28 1.68 -13.17 10.85
CA THR A 28 2.41 -14.36 11.33
C THR A 28 3.03 -14.13 12.71
N PRO A 29 3.04 -15.14 13.60
CA PRO A 29 3.65 -15.01 14.92
C PRO A 29 5.12 -14.59 14.86
N GLU A 30 5.87 -15.12 13.89
CA GLU A 30 7.28 -14.83 13.69
C GLU A 30 7.48 -13.35 13.36
N GLU A 31 6.75 -12.81 12.38
CA GLU A 31 6.88 -11.40 12.00
C GLU A 31 6.44 -10.50 13.16
N ARG A 32 5.31 -10.79 13.81
CA ARG A 32 4.79 -10.01 14.95
C ARG A 32 5.77 -9.91 16.11
N ALA A 33 6.60 -10.94 16.34
CA ALA A 33 7.60 -10.94 17.40
C ALA A 33 8.73 -9.91 17.18
N HIS A 34 8.94 -9.45 15.94
CA HIS A 34 9.95 -8.44 15.62
C HIS A 34 9.48 -7.01 15.90
N TRP A 35 8.18 -6.78 16.10
CA TRP A 35 7.61 -5.46 16.32
C TRP A 35 7.61 -5.10 17.81
N ARG A 36 8.24 -3.99 18.16
CA ARG A 36 8.27 -3.48 19.54
C ARG A 36 6.99 -2.74 19.87
N SER A 37 6.49 -1.91 18.93
CA SER A 37 5.25 -1.16 19.09
C SER A 37 4.08 -1.85 18.40
N LYS A 38 3.11 -2.32 19.19
CA LYS A 38 1.83 -2.84 18.66
C LYS A 38 1.07 -1.79 17.82
N PRO A 39 0.99 -0.51 18.20
CA PRO A 39 0.41 0.52 17.35
C PRO A 39 1.07 0.63 15.96
N ASN A 40 2.39 0.59 15.88
CA ASN A 40 3.09 0.70 14.59
C ASN A 40 2.80 -0.50 13.70
N LEU A 41 2.75 -1.70 14.29
CA LEU A 41 2.34 -2.91 13.59
C LEU A 41 0.92 -2.79 13.02
N VAL A 42 -0.03 -2.30 13.81
CA VAL A 42 -1.41 -2.08 13.33
C VAL A 42 -1.44 -1.08 12.16
N VAL A 43 -0.67 0.00 12.25
CA VAL A 43 -0.56 0.99 11.16
C VAL A 43 0.03 0.36 9.88
N ALA A 44 1.09 -0.45 10.01
CA ALA A 44 1.70 -1.18 8.90
C ALA A 44 0.73 -2.20 8.28
N GLU A 45 0.02 -2.96 9.10
CA GLU A 45 -1.02 -3.90 8.66
C GLU A 45 -2.11 -3.15 7.88
N LEU A 46 -2.69 -2.09 8.46
CA LEU A 46 -3.77 -1.32 7.84
C LEU A 46 -3.34 -0.71 6.50
N THR A 47 -2.14 -0.13 6.43
CA THR A 47 -1.64 0.46 5.19
C THR A 47 -1.47 -0.58 4.07
N CYS A 48 -0.99 -1.78 4.40
CA CYS A 48 -0.86 -2.88 3.44
C CYS A 48 -2.22 -3.46 3.01
N TRP A 49 -3.19 -3.56 3.93
CA TRP A 49 -4.53 -4.07 3.65
C TRP A 49 -5.38 -3.10 2.81
N LEU A 50 -5.23 -1.79 3.03
CA LEU A 50 -6.06 -0.79 2.36
C LEU A 50 -5.69 -0.58 0.90
N TYR A 51 -4.41 -0.68 0.54
CA TYR A 51 -3.97 -0.45 -0.83
C TYR A 51 -4.72 -1.29 -1.89
N PRO A 52 -4.80 -2.64 -1.80
CA PRO A 52 -5.50 -3.44 -2.82
C PRO A 52 -6.98 -3.08 -2.93
N VAL A 53 -7.63 -2.72 -1.81
CA VAL A 53 -9.05 -2.31 -1.80
C VAL A 53 -9.23 -0.99 -2.55
N ILE A 54 -8.40 0.02 -2.24
CA ILE A 54 -8.43 1.33 -2.90
C ILE A 54 -8.13 1.17 -4.39
N ALA A 55 -7.07 0.43 -4.73
CA ALA A 55 -6.65 0.21 -6.10
C ALA A 55 -7.72 -0.50 -6.94
N PHE A 56 -8.36 -1.54 -6.38
CA PHE A 56 -9.46 -2.24 -7.04
C PHE A 56 -10.67 -1.34 -7.25
N ALA A 57 -11.12 -0.61 -6.22
CA ALA A 57 -12.25 0.30 -6.32
C ALA A 57 -12.00 1.37 -7.39
N CYS A 58 -10.86 2.06 -7.33
CA CYS A 58 -10.44 3.04 -8.32
C CYS A 58 -10.37 2.45 -9.74
N GLY A 59 -9.85 1.24 -9.90
CA GLY A 59 -9.82 0.52 -11.16
C GLY A 59 -11.22 0.30 -11.76
N VAL A 60 -12.14 -0.25 -10.95
CA VAL A 60 -13.54 -0.47 -11.37
C VAL A 60 -14.21 0.84 -11.80
N PHE A 61 -14.09 1.90 -10.99
CA PHE A 61 -14.68 3.19 -11.32
C PHE A 61 -14.02 3.84 -12.55
N ALA A 62 -12.71 3.69 -12.74
CA ALA A 62 -11.99 4.21 -13.90
C ALA A 62 -12.48 3.56 -15.20
N TRP A 63 -12.63 2.23 -15.22
CA TRP A 63 -13.14 1.53 -16.40
C TRP A 63 -14.59 1.90 -16.73
N ARG A 64 -15.45 2.09 -15.70
CA ARG A 64 -16.83 2.59 -15.88
C ARG A 64 -16.85 4.02 -16.41
N ALA A 65 -16.00 4.89 -15.87
CA ALA A 65 -15.87 6.26 -16.35
C ALA A 65 -15.43 6.28 -17.83
N PHE A 66 -14.44 5.45 -18.19
CA PHE A 66 -13.97 5.32 -19.56
C PHE A 66 -15.06 4.81 -20.51
N SER A 67 -15.81 3.76 -20.16
CA SER A 67 -16.89 3.24 -21.00
C SER A 67 -18.02 4.24 -21.20
N ASN A 68 -18.22 5.14 -20.25
CA ASN A 68 -19.23 6.21 -20.30
C ASN A 68 -18.70 7.52 -20.90
N GLY A 69 -17.48 7.52 -21.47
CA GLY A 69 -16.87 8.71 -22.09
C GLY A 69 -16.51 9.83 -21.10
N GLN A 70 -16.41 9.53 -19.80
CA GLN A 70 -16.10 10.51 -18.77
C GLN A 70 -14.60 10.86 -18.74
N PRO A 71 -14.23 12.14 -18.59
CA PRO A 71 -12.83 12.58 -18.70
C PRO A 71 -11.97 12.18 -17.49
N HIS A 72 -12.59 11.84 -16.35
CA HIS A 72 -11.90 11.58 -15.09
C HIS A 72 -11.45 10.12 -14.90
N ALA A 73 -11.55 9.27 -15.92
CA ALA A 73 -11.11 7.86 -15.86
C ALA A 73 -9.62 7.72 -15.50
N LEU A 74 -8.76 8.56 -16.11
CA LEU A 74 -7.33 8.54 -15.82
C LEU A 74 -7.03 9.01 -14.39
N ALA A 75 -7.73 10.05 -13.92
CA ALA A 75 -7.58 10.57 -12.57
C ALA A 75 -7.93 9.49 -11.53
N LEU A 76 -9.06 8.79 -11.71
CA LEU A 76 -9.45 7.68 -10.85
C LEU A 76 -8.39 6.58 -10.80
N LEU A 77 -7.85 6.19 -11.95
CA LEU A 77 -6.86 5.12 -12.01
C LEU A 77 -5.49 5.56 -11.48
N SER A 78 -5.16 6.85 -11.50
CA SER A 78 -3.93 7.37 -10.92
C SER A 78 -4.01 7.62 -9.42
N ALA A 79 -5.22 7.78 -8.85
CA ALA A 79 -5.41 8.12 -7.44
C ALA A 79 -4.70 7.16 -6.46
N PRO A 80 -4.67 5.82 -6.67
CA PRO A 80 -3.96 4.91 -5.78
C PRO A 80 -2.45 5.15 -5.71
N PHE A 81 -1.82 5.84 -6.68
CA PHE A 81 -0.41 6.20 -6.57
C PHE A 81 -0.12 7.12 -5.39
N LEU A 82 -1.07 7.99 -5.02
CA LEU A 82 -0.93 8.83 -3.84
C LEU A 82 -0.86 7.99 -2.55
N TRP A 83 -1.52 6.83 -2.53
CA TRP A 83 -1.43 5.90 -1.40
C TRP A 83 0.00 5.36 -1.22
N PHE A 84 0.78 5.18 -2.28
CA PHE A 84 2.19 4.80 -2.12
C PHE A 84 3.03 5.88 -1.49
N VAL A 85 2.73 7.15 -1.75
CA VAL A 85 3.40 8.26 -1.07
C VAL A 85 3.08 8.22 0.42
N VAL A 86 1.80 8.03 0.77
CA VAL A 86 1.37 7.87 2.17
C VAL A 86 2.06 6.67 2.82
N MET A 87 2.03 5.52 2.14
CA MET A 87 2.66 4.29 2.62
C MET A 87 4.17 4.48 2.82
N GLY A 88 4.88 5.07 1.86
CA GLY A 88 6.31 5.34 1.97
C GLY A 88 6.66 6.25 3.16
N ILE A 89 5.88 7.32 3.37
CA ILE A 89 6.05 8.21 4.53
C ILE A 89 5.77 7.46 5.83
N VAL A 90 4.68 6.70 5.91
CA VAL A 90 4.30 5.94 7.10
C VAL A 90 5.37 4.91 7.45
N PHE A 91 5.84 4.14 6.48
CA PHE A 91 6.88 3.14 6.71
C PHE A 91 8.21 3.78 7.09
N ALA A 92 8.58 4.94 6.53
CA ALA A 92 9.77 5.67 6.96
C ALA A 92 9.68 6.13 8.42
N ILE A 93 8.51 6.61 8.85
CA ILE A 93 8.26 7.01 10.25
C ILE A 93 8.31 5.80 11.18
N VAL A 94 7.65 4.70 10.79
CA VAL A 94 7.61 3.46 11.57
C VAL A 94 9.00 2.87 11.72
N ASP A 95 9.78 2.79 10.64
CA ASP A 95 11.16 2.31 10.64
C ASP A 95 12.03 3.13 11.60
N TYR A 96 11.97 4.47 11.50
CA TYR A 96 12.66 5.36 12.43
C TYR A 96 12.21 5.16 13.89
N ALA A 97 10.92 4.93 14.14
CA ALA A 97 10.40 4.77 15.49
C ALA A 97 10.76 3.41 16.12
N GLU A 98 10.80 2.34 15.35
CA GLU A 98 11.16 0.99 15.81
C GLU A 98 12.68 0.84 15.98
N ASP A 99 13.44 1.34 15.00
CA ASP A 99 14.86 1.02 14.82
C ASP A 99 15.81 2.20 15.05
N GLY A 100 15.30 3.43 15.12
CA GLY A 100 16.10 4.64 15.20
C GLY A 100 16.81 4.99 13.89
N ILE A 101 17.80 5.88 13.93
CA ILE A 101 18.58 6.25 12.73
C ILE A 101 19.60 5.14 12.46
N LEU A 102 19.50 4.50 11.28
CA LEU A 102 20.40 3.42 10.85
C LEU A 102 20.41 2.19 11.78
N GLY A 103 19.28 1.90 12.46
CA GLY A 103 19.17 0.72 13.33
C GLY A 103 19.85 0.87 14.71
N ASN A 104 20.25 2.08 15.08
CA ASN A 104 20.96 2.35 16.33
C ASN A 104 20.13 2.06 17.61
N ALA A 105 18.81 1.90 17.49
CA ALA A 105 17.93 1.56 18.62
C ALA A 105 17.66 0.05 18.75
N ARG A 106 18.18 -0.80 17.84
CA ARG A 106 18.05 -2.26 17.89
C ARG A 106 18.92 -2.93 18.95
N THR A 107 19.97 -2.27 19.42
CA THR A 107 20.81 -2.73 20.53
C THR A 107 20.24 -2.25 21.86
N ARG A 108 19.39 -3.08 22.48
CA ARG A 108 19.19 -3.05 23.92
C ARG A 108 19.34 -4.47 24.42
N ASP A 109 20.48 -4.72 25.06
CA ASP A 109 20.66 -5.79 26.05
C ASP A 109 19.49 -5.79 27.05
#